data_AF-A0A970MK79-F1
#
_entry.id   AF-A0A970MK79-F1
#
_cell.length_a   1.000
_cell.length_b   1.000
_cell.length_c   1.000
_cell.angle_alpha   90.00
_cell.angle_beta   90.00
_cell.angle_gamma   90.00
#
_symmetry.space_group_name_H-M   'P 1'
#
loop_
_entity.id
_entity.type
_entity.pdbx_description
1 polymer ?
#
loop_
_entity_poly.entity_id
_entity_poly.type
_entity_poly.pdbx_seq_one_letter_code
_entity_poly.pdbx_strand_id
1 'polypeptide(L)' 'MEKNALDILCQQVFQQYPLFKGQKPIVSKQGSDRYLLVFITTGETPDGKSIQQKLRGVSSSSG' A
#
# COMPACT_ATOMS: atom_id res chain seq x y z
N MET A 1 -3.93 8.06 -12.15
CA MET A 1 -3.75 6.61 -11.99
C MET A 1 -5.08 5.95 -12.30
N GLU A 2 -5.09 5.02 -13.22
CA GLU A 2 -6.31 4.29 -13.57
C GLU A 2 -6.65 3.24 -12.51
N LYS A 3 -7.95 2.98 -12.31
CA LYS A 3 -8.43 2.03 -11.30
C LYS A 3 -7.83 0.63 -11.47
N ASN A 4 -7.60 0.22 -12.73
CA ASN A 4 -7.00 -1.06 -13.07
C ASN A 4 -5.51 -1.15 -12.64
N ALA A 5 -4.72 -0.10 -12.85
CA ALA A 5 -3.32 -0.06 -12.42
C ALA A 5 -3.20 -0.15 -10.88
N LEU A 6 -4.15 0.46 -10.16
CA LEU A 6 -4.16 0.43 -8.70
C LEU A 6 -4.47 -0.96 -8.16
N ASP A 7 -5.42 -1.66 -8.78
CA ASP A 7 -5.76 -3.02 -8.38
C ASP A 7 -4.56 -3.97 -8.58
N ILE A 8 -3.89 -3.88 -9.73
CA ILE A 8 -2.69 -4.68 -10.03
C ILE A 8 -1.59 -4.45 -8.98
N LEU A 9 -1.32 -3.19 -8.64
CA LEU A 9 -0.34 -2.86 -7.60
C LEU A 9 -0.74 -3.39 -6.23
N CYS A 10 -2.03 -3.31 -5.88
CA CYS A 10 -2.53 -3.88 -4.63
C CYS A 10 -2.32 -5.40 -4.62
N GLN A 11 -2.61 -6.11 -5.72
CA GLN A 11 -2.37 -7.55 -5.82
C GLN A 11 -0.90 -7.90 -5.63
N GLN A 12 0.01 -7.18 -6.28
CA GLN A 12 1.46 -7.38 -6.12
C GLN A 12 1.91 -7.14 -4.67
N VAL A 13 1.43 -6.07 -4.04
CA VAL A 13 1.70 -5.78 -2.63
C VAL A 13 1.17 -6.89 -1.72
N PHE A 14 -0.02 -7.42 -1.97
CA PHE A 14 -0.61 -8.48 -1.15
C PHE A 14 0.11 -9.82 -1.32
N GLN A 15 0.68 -10.09 -2.50
CA GLN A 15 1.52 -11.26 -2.73
C GLN A 15 2.84 -11.17 -1.97
N GLN A 16 3.47 -9.99 -1.96
CA GLN A 16 4.76 -9.80 -1.29
C GLN A 16 4.62 -9.56 0.23
N TYR A 17 3.53 -8.91 0.64
CA TYR A 17 3.26 -8.54 2.02
C TYR A 17 1.82 -8.92 2.41
N PRO A 18 1.56 -10.21 2.74
CA PRO A 18 0.22 -10.72 3.04
C PRO A 18 -0.50 -9.99 4.19
N LEU A 19 0.26 -9.38 5.11
CA LEU A 19 -0.23 -8.56 6.22
C LEU A 19 -1.08 -7.35 5.79
N PHE A 20 -0.93 -6.91 4.54
CA PHE A 20 -1.71 -5.79 3.98
C PHE A 20 -2.89 -6.26 3.12
N LYS A 21 -3.16 -7.57 3.01
CA LYS A 21 -4.21 -8.11 2.13
C LYS A 21 -5.57 -7.47 2.44
N GLY A 22 -6.17 -6.88 1.40
CA GLY A 22 -7.47 -6.20 1.51
C GLY A 22 -7.38 -4.74 1.98
N GLN A 23 -6.22 -4.25 2.42
CA GLN A 23 -6.04 -2.84 2.76
C GLN A 23 -5.92 -1.98 1.50
N LYS A 24 -6.68 -0.90 1.46
CA LYS A 24 -6.58 0.11 0.41
C LYS A 24 -5.48 1.11 0.75
N PRO A 25 -4.55 1.40 -0.18
CA PRO A 25 -3.52 2.40 0.06
C PRO A 25 -4.11 3.80 0.00
N ILE A 26 -3.49 4.70 0.76
CA ILE A 26 -3.65 6.14 0.56
C ILE A 26 -2.80 6.52 -0.65
N VAL A 27 -3.43 7.10 -1.67
CA VAL A 27 -2.78 7.49 -2.93
C VAL A 27 -2.56 9.00 -2.92
N SER A 28 -1.30 9.43 -3.12
CA SER A 28 -0.93 10.85 -3.24
C SER A 28 -0.13 11.08 -4.53
N LYS A 29 -0.48 12.11 -5.30
CA LYS A 29 0.23 12.48 -6.52
C LYS A 29 1.53 13.22 -6.16
N GLN A 30 2.67 12.78 -6.69
CA GLN A 30 4.02 13.30 -6.43
C GLN A 30 4.66 13.84 -7.73
N GLY A 31 3.95 14.74 -8.44
CA GLY A 31 4.35 15.27 -9.74
C GLY A 31 3.48 14.73 -10.89
N SER A 32 3.89 14.98 -12.15
CA SER A 32 3.04 14.73 -13.32
C SER A 32 2.55 13.28 -13.43
N ASP A 33 3.46 12.31 -13.28
CA ASP A 33 3.19 10.88 -13.52
C ASP A 33 3.60 9.95 -12.38
N ARG A 34 3.90 10.48 -11.20
CA ARG A 34 4.29 9.68 -10.03
C ARG A 34 3.22 9.71 -8.96
N TYR A 35 2.99 8.55 -8.36
CA TYR A 35 2.02 8.34 -7.28
C TYR A 35 2.72 7.65 -6.11
N LEU A 36 2.55 8.22 -4.93
CA LEU A 36 2.91 7.61 -3.66
C LEU A 36 1.72 6.80 -3.15
N LEU A 37 1.96 5.54 -2.89
CA LEU A 37 1.03 4.59 -2.27
C LEU A 37 1.49 4.34 -0.85
N VAL A 38 0.61 4.57 0.12
CA VAL A 38 0.89 4.29 1.53
C VAL A 38 -0.12 3.29 2.06
N PHE A 39 0.34 2.07 2.35
CA PHE A 39 -0.45 1.07 3.06
C PHE A 39 -0.16 1.17 4.55
N ILE A 40 -1.21 1.06 5.35
CA ILE A 40 -1.11 1.12 6.80
C ILE A 40 -1.84 -0.09 7.35
N THR A 41 -1.20 -0.84 8.23
CA THR A 41 -1.84 -1.90 9.01
C THR A 41 -1.43 -1.77 10.47
N THR A 42 -2.26 -2.30 11.35
CA THR A 42 -2.02 -2.32 12.79
C THR A 42 -2.12 -3.76 13.25
N GLY A 43 -1.07 -4.25 13.89
CA GLY A 43 -1.04 -5.55 14.54
C GLY A 43 -0.90 -5.39 16.06
N GLU A 44 -1.13 -6.46 16.78
CA GLU A 44 -0.83 -6.55 18.21
C GLU A 44 0.41 -7.42 18.39
N THR A 45 1.32 -6.99 19.26
CA THR A 45 2.47 -7.77 19.66
C THR A 45 2.08 -8.76 20.77
N PRO A 46 2.86 -9.83 21.00
CA PRO A 46 2.55 -10.80 22.07
C PRO A 46 2.45 -10.19 23.48
N ASP A 47 3.07 -9.03 23.70
CA ASP A 47 3.00 -8.23 24.93
C ASP A 47 1.80 -7.27 24.97
N GLY A 48 0.83 -7.41 24.05
CA GLY A 48 -0.44 -6.66 24.04
C GLY A 48 -0.31 -5.22 23.56
N LYS A 49 0.82 -4.84 22.94
CA LYS A 49 1.01 -3.49 22.39
C LYS A 49 0.62 -3.45 20.93
N SER A 50 -0.02 -2.36 20.51
CA SER A 50 -0.29 -2.14 19.10
C SER A 50 0.97 -1.68 18.37
N ILE A 51 1.31 -2.36 17.27
CA ILE A 51 2.36 -1.96 16.34
C ILE A 51 1.74 -1.52 15.01
N GLN A 52 2.03 -0.28 14.62
CA GLN A 52 1.64 0.24 13.31
C GLN A 52 2.74 -0.07 12.29
N GLN A 53 2.37 -0.76 11.21
CA GLN A 53 3.25 -1.02 10.08
C GLN A 53 2.81 -0.18 8.89
N LYS A 54 3.79 0.44 8.21
CA LYS A 54 3.55 1.26 7.02
C LYS A 54 4.41 0.76 5.87
N LEU A 55 3.80 0.54 4.72
CA LEU A 55 4.49 0.25 3.47
C LEU A 55 4.30 1.44 2.53
N ARG A 56 5.40 1.98 2.01
CA ARG A 56 5.40 3.11 1.08
C ARG A 56 5.96 2.64 -0.26
N GLY A 57 5.18 2.79 -1.32
CA GLY A 57 5.58 2.49 -2.69
C GLY A 57 5.44 3.73 -3.57
N VAL A 58 6.36 3.92 -4.50
CA VAL A 58 6.21 4.94 -5.55
C VAL A 58 5.98 4.20 -6.86
N SER A 59 4.92 4.57 -7.57
CA SER A 59 4.56 3.99 -8.86
C SER A 59 4.26 5.09 -9.87
N SER A 60 4.34 4.74 -11.16
CA SER A 60 3.98 5.61 -12.26
C SER A 60 2.48 5.49 -12.60
N SER A 61 1.97 6.28 -13.55
CA SER A 61 0.58 6.11 -14.01
C SER A 61 0.31 4.72 -14.61
N SER A 62 1.35 4.00 -15.05
CA SER A 62 1.25 2.73 -15.77
C SER A 62 1.22 1.48 -14.87
N GLY A 63 1.35 1.65 -13.54
CA GLY A 63 1.59 0.53 -12.60
C GLY A 63 3.06 0.42 -12.23
#